data_AF-A0A1H0S345-F1
#
_entry.id   AF-A0A1H0S345-F1
#
_cell.length_a   1.000
_cell.length_b   1.000
_cell.length_c   1.000
_cell.angle_alpha   90.00
_cell.angle_beta   90.00
_cell.angle_gamma   90.00
#
_symmetry.space_group_name_H-M   'P 1'
#
loop_
_entity.id
_entity.type
_entity.pdbx_description
1 polymer ?
#
loop_
_entity_poly.entity_id
_entity_poly.type
_entity_poly.pdbx_seq_one_letter_code
_entity_poly.pdbx_strand_id
1 'polypeptide(L)'
;MKFGEIVSWREQPTTLADVMGSWTAYVLQMAADMRKYPSEVVGDFGYDDYIGALFARNHLRRAMDELSVTRLDIEWHFAETADEYFRSLTRDDPGGAVIESEPLFAEYQQDKSYWWLRRIPREGALGYEIARVARARAGLAY
;
A
#
# COMPACT_ATOMS: atom_id res chain seq x y z
N MET A 1 0.46 -26.90 -18.54
CA MET A 1 1.81 -26.29 -18.51
C MET A 1 1.62 -24.80 -18.30
N LYS A 2 1.57 -24.34 -17.04
CA LYS A 2 1.17 -22.95 -16.69
C LYS A 2 2.36 -22.00 -16.43
N PHE A 3 3.57 -22.55 -16.34
CA PHE A 3 4.77 -21.76 -16.01
C PHE A 3 5.23 -20.89 -17.18
N GLY A 4 5.17 -21.42 -18.42
CA GLY A 4 5.48 -20.63 -19.63
C GLY A 4 4.52 -19.47 -19.84
N GLU A 5 3.23 -19.67 -19.53
CA GLU A 5 2.19 -18.64 -19.61
C GLU A 5 2.40 -17.53 -18.55
N ILE A 6 2.91 -17.88 -17.36
CA ILE A 6 3.27 -16.88 -16.32
C ILE A 6 4.48 -16.03 -16.76
N VAL A 7 5.45 -16.62 -17.46
CA VAL A 7 6.62 -15.87 -17.95
C VAL A 7 6.21 -14.88 -19.05
N SER A 8 5.30 -15.27 -19.96
CA SER A 8 4.74 -14.36 -20.97
C SER A 8 3.67 -13.42 -20.43
N TRP A 9 3.18 -13.60 -19.19
CA TRP A 9 2.17 -12.72 -18.60
C TRP A 9 2.70 -11.30 -18.36
N ARG A 10 4.02 -11.16 -18.15
CA ARG A 10 4.70 -9.85 -18.14
C ARG A 10 4.57 -9.08 -19.47
N GLU A 11 4.21 -9.75 -20.56
CA GLU A 11 4.03 -9.16 -21.88
C GLU A 11 2.60 -8.65 -22.08
N GLN A 12 1.66 -8.94 -21.16
CA GLN A 12 0.34 -8.32 -21.23
C GLN A 12 0.43 -6.85 -20.81
N PRO A 13 -0.08 -5.92 -21.63
CA PRO A 13 -0.05 -4.50 -21.29
C PRO A 13 -0.92 -4.27 -20.06
N THR A 14 -0.27 -3.90 -18.96
CA THR A 14 -0.96 -3.40 -17.76
C THR A 14 -1.44 -1.98 -18.05
N THR A 15 -2.73 -1.73 -17.92
CA THR A 15 -3.30 -0.39 -18.13
C THR A 15 -3.26 0.42 -16.83
N LEU A 16 -3.36 1.75 -16.94
CA LEU A 16 -3.52 2.62 -15.76
C LEU A 16 -4.74 2.21 -14.92
N ALA A 17 -5.85 1.81 -15.58
CA ALA A 17 -7.07 1.36 -14.93
C ALA A 17 -6.84 0.10 -14.08
N ASP A 18 -5.99 -0.84 -14.52
CA ASP A 18 -5.66 -2.05 -13.77
C ASP A 18 -4.90 -1.72 -12.47
N VAL A 19 -3.95 -0.78 -12.54
CA VAL A 19 -3.17 -0.33 -11.38
C VAL A 19 -4.03 0.46 -10.40
N MET A 20 -4.88 1.35 -10.90
CA MET A 20 -5.87 2.08 -10.09
C MET A 20 -6.87 1.15 -9.42
N GLY A 21 -7.38 0.16 -10.16
CA GLY A 21 -8.29 -0.86 -9.65
C GLY A 21 -7.65 -1.66 -8.53
N SER A 22 -6.38 -2.06 -8.70
CA SER A 22 -5.61 -2.77 -7.68
C SER A 22 -5.45 -1.94 -6.40
N TRP A 23 -5.02 -0.68 -6.51
CA TRP A 23 -4.91 0.21 -5.35
C TRP A 23 -6.25 0.36 -4.61
N THR A 24 -7.32 0.63 -5.35
CA THR A 24 -8.66 0.81 -4.78
C THR A 24 -9.17 -0.46 -4.10
N ALA A 25 -8.92 -1.62 -4.71
CA ALA A 25 -9.31 -2.91 -4.14
C ALA A 25 -8.62 -3.16 -2.79
N TYR A 26 -7.32 -2.89 -2.68
CA TYR A 26 -6.62 -3.01 -1.40
C TYR A 26 -7.18 -2.06 -0.33
N VAL A 27 -7.46 -0.80 -0.68
CA VAL A 27 -8.04 0.17 0.28
C VAL A 27 -9.42 -0.30 0.77
N LEU A 28 -10.26 -0.81 -0.14
CA LEU A 28 -11.58 -1.34 0.21
C LEU A 28 -11.49 -2.61 1.05
N GLN A 29 -10.56 -3.50 0.75
CA GLN A 29 -10.33 -4.73 1.52
C GLN A 29 -9.86 -4.40 2.94
N MET A 30 -8.89 -3.48 3.08
CA MET A 30 -8.44 -2.99 4.38
C MET A 30 -9.61 -2.41 5.18
N ALA A 31 -10.46 -1.58 4.56
CA ALA A 31 -11.62 -1.01 5.23
C ALA A 31 -12.64 -2.06 5.65
N ALA A 32 -12.88 -3.08 4.82
CA ALA A 32 -13.78 -4.17 5.15
C ALA A 32 -13.25 -5.01 6.32
N ASP A 33 -11.94 -5.27 6.33
CA ASP A 33 -11.25 -6.01 7.37
C ASP A 33 -11.32 -5.29 8.73
N MET A 34 -10.97 -4.00 8.76
CA MET A 34 -11.04 -3.16 9.95
C MET A 34 -12.46 -3.05 10.53
N ARG A 35 -13.50 -3.14 9.70
CA ARG A 35 -14.90 -3.16 10.17
C ARG A 35 -15.32 -4.51 10.75
N LYS A 36 -14.74 -5.60 10.24
CA LYS A 36 -15.13 -6.98 10.56
C LYS A 36 -14.44 -7.47 11.83
N TYR A 37 -13.16 -7.15 11.99
CA TYR A 37 -12.33 -7.67 13.06
C TYR A 37 -12.09 -6.63 14.16
N PRO A 38 -12.16 -7.04 15.44
CA PRO A 38 -11.82 -6.16 16.55
C PRO A 38 -10.32 -5.83 16.54
N SER A 39 -9.95 -4.76 17.26
CA SER A 39 -8.60 -4.18 17.25
C SER A 39 -7.46 -5.14 17.61
N GLU A 40 -7.76 -6.23 18.29
CA GLU A 40 -6.80 -7.20 18.83
C GLU A 40 -6.54 -8.39 17.88
N VAL A 41 -7.31 -8.53 16.80
CA VAL A 41 -7.24 -9.67 15.89
C VAL A 41 -6.70 -9.21 14.53
N VAL A 42 -5.67 -9.88 14.03
CA VAL A 42 -5.26 -9.72 12.62
C VAL A 42 -6.33 -10.40 11.77
N GLY A 43 -6.97 -9.64 10.90
CA GLY A 43 -8.00 -10.13 10.01
C GLY A 43 -7.45 -10.86 8.79
N ASP A 44 -8.27 -10.90 7.73
CA ASP A 44 -7.91 -11.47 6.44
C ASP A 44 -6.97 -10.53 5.65
N PHE A 45 -6.89 -9.25 6.04
CA PHE A 45 -5.96 -8.26 5.49
C PHE A 45 -4.77 -8.09 6.44
N GLY A 46 -3.69 -8.80 6.14
CA GLY A 46 -2.49 -8.85 6.99
C GLY A 46 -1.37 -7.90 6.56
N TYR A 47 -0.23 -8.03 7.21
CA TYR A 47 0.99 -7.29 6.88
C TYR A 47 1.36 -7.34 5.39
N ASP A 48 1.36 -8.52 4.77
CA ASP A 48 1.76 -8.68 3.36
C ASP A 48 0.79 -7.98 2.41
N ASP A 49 -0.52 -8.00 2.70
CA ASP A 49 -1.53 -7.28 1.93
C ASP A 49 -1.34 -5.77 2.04
N TYR A 50 -1.00 -5.29 3.23
CA TYR A 50 -0.70 -3.88 3.45
C TYR A 50 0.52 -3.43 2.65
N ILE A 51 1.63 -4.17 2.72
CA ILE A 51 2.83 -3.88 1.94
C ILE A 51 2.54 -3.96 0.42
N GLY A 52 1.77 -4.96 -0.02
CA GLY A 52 1.30 -5.09 -1.39
C GLY A 52 0.48 -3.87 -1.85
N ALA A 53 -0.40 -3.36 -1.01
CA ALA A 53 -1.17 -2.14 -1.27
C ALA A 53 -0.26 -0.93 -1.50
N LEU A 54 0.78 -0.76 -0.68
CA LEU A 54 1.73 0.35 -0.82
C LEU A 54 2.57 0.22 -2.10
N PHE A 55 2.95 -0.99 -2.51
CA PHE A 55 3.56 -1.22 -3.82
C PHE A 55 2.62 -0.84 -4.96
N ALA A 56 1.35 -1.26 -4.90
CA ALA A 56 0.35 -0.87 -5.90
C ALA A 56 0.23 0.65 -5.99
N ARG A 57 0.26 1.37 -4.86
CA ARG A 57 0.25 2.84 -4.86
C ARG A 57 1.51 3.46 -5.47
N ASN A 58 2.70 2.89 -5.21
CA ASN A 58 3.96 3.30 -5.85
C ASN A 58 3.90 3.11 -7.37
N HIS A 59 3.31 2.02 -7.85
CA HIS A 59 3.11 1.77 -9.27
C HIS A 59 2.10 2.74 -9.87
N LEU A 60 1.00 3.02 -9.16
CA LEU A 60 0.03 4.01 -9.60
C LEU A 60 0.67 5.39 -9.77
N ARG A 61 1.49 5.82 -8.79
CA ARG A 61 2.22 7.10 -8.90
C ARG A 61 3.09 7.15 -10.14
N ARG A 62 3.88 6.11 -10.38
CA ARG A 62 4.76 6.03 -11.55
C ARG A 62 3.98 6.05 -12.87
N ALA A 63 2.91 5.26 -12.97
CA ALA A 63 2.06 5.24 -14.15
C ALA A 63 1.39 6.59 -14.43
N MET A 64 0.90 7.28 -13.38
CA MET A 64 0.35 8.62 -13.52
C MET A 64 1.39 9.63 -14.00
N ASP A 65 2.62 9.58 -13.47
CA ASP A 65 3.71 10.47 -13.88
C ASP A 65 4.15 10.19 -15.33
N GLU A 66 4.29 8.92 -15.72
CA GLU A 66 4.64 8.51 -17.09
C GLU A 66 3.58 8.94 -18.13
N LEU A 67 2.31 8.83 -17.76
CA LEU A 67 1.18 9.23 -18.61
C LEU A 67 0.84 10.72 -18.49
N SER A 68 1.60 11.48 -17.69
CA SER A 68 1.38 12.90 -17.44
C SER A 68 -0.05 13.21 -16.97
N VAL A 69 -0.62 12.33 -16.14
CA VAL A 69 -1.96 12.48 -15.56
C VAL A 69 -1.96 13.66 -14.59
N THR A 70 -2.91 14.57 -14.77
CA THR A 70 -3.03 15.83 -14.03
C THR A 70 -4.40 15.95 -13.36
N ARG A 71 -4.57 17.00 -12.55
CA ARG A 71 -5.87 17.37 -11.94
C ARG A 71 -7.00 17.68 -12.93
N LEU A 72 -6.74 17.74 -14.23
CA LEU A 72 -7.77 17.93 -15.27
C LEU A 72 -8.32 16.59 -15.76
N ASP A 73 -7.64 15.48 -15.42
CA ASP A 73 -7.96 14.13 -15.84
C ASP A 73 -8.82 13.42 -14.77
N ILE A 74 -9.75 12.59 -15.21
CA ILE A 74 -10.66 11.89 -14.29
C ILE A 74 -9.90 10.86 -13.44
N GLU A 75 -8.86 10.26 -14.00
CA GLU A 75 -7.99 9.28 -13.34
C GLU A 75 -7.29 9.86 -12.11
N TRP A 76 -6.94 11.15 -12.16
CA TRP A 76 -6.39 11.85 -11.00
C TRP A 76 -7.40 11.91 -9.85
N HIS A 77 -8.65 12.25 -10.15
CA HIS A 77 -9.71 12.33 -9.14
C HIS A 77 -10.04 10.96 -8.53
N PHE A 78 -10.00 9.90 -9.32
CA PHE A 78 -10.14 8.54 -8.81
C PHE A 78 -9.00 8.17 -7.86
N ALA A 79 -7.75 8.44 -8.24
CA ALA A 79 -6.58 8.16 -7.40
C ALA A 79 -6.65 8.95 -6.08
N GLU A 80 -6.98 10.24 -6.13
CA GLU A 80 -7.12 11.06 -4.92
C GLU A 80 -8.26 10.61 -4.02
N THR A 81 -9.39 10.16 -4.58
CA THR A 81 -10.51 9.64 -3.78
C THR A 81 -10.09 8.38 -2.99
N ALA A 82 -9.37 7.46 -3.63
CA ALA A 82 -8.83 6.29 -2.97
C ALA A 82 -7.78 6.67 -1.90
N ASP A 83 -6.94 7.66 -2.19
CA ASP A 83 -5.94 8.19 -1.27
C ASP A 83 -6.57 8.87 -0.04
N GLU A 84 -7.64 9.63 -0.21
CA GLU A 84 -8.41 10.23 0.88
C GLU A 84 -9.03 9.16 1.77
N TYR A 85 -9.59 8.10 1.16
CA TYR A 85 -10.14 7.02 1.95
C TYR A 85 -9.04 6.27 2.72
N PHE A 86 -7.91 5.98 2.08
CA PHE A 86 -6.74 5.42 2.75
C PHE A 86 -6.24 6.32 3.89
N ARG A 87 -6.21 7.64 3.72
CA ARG A 87 -5.85 8.58 4.80
C ARG A 87 -6.82 8.46 5.98
N SER A 88 -8.11 8.30 5.73
CA SER A 88 -9.09 8.17 6.81
C SER A 88 -8.88 6.91 7.66
N LEU A 89 -8.41 5.82 7.03
CA LEU A 89 -8.16 4.53 7.68
C LEU A 89 -6.79 4.45 8.38
N THR A 90 -5.92 5.42 8.12
CA THR A 90 -4.55 5.44 8.62
C THR A 90 -4.29 6.64 9.53
N ARG A 91 -3.10 6.65 10.14
CA ARG A 91 -2.51 7.78 10.85
C ARG A 91 -1.06 7.94 10.43
N ASP A 92 -0.45 9.07 10.79
CA ASP A 92 0.98 9.28 10.52
C ASP A 92 1.83 8.24 11.25
N ASP A 93 2.90 7.82 10.59
CA ASP A 93 3.93 6.92 11.11
C ASP A 93 5.21 7.73 11.40
N PRO A 94 5.28 8.45 12.53
CA PRO A 94 6.45 9.27 12.86
C PRO A 94 7.71 8.44 13.13
N GLY A 95 7.55 7.15 13.43
CA GLY A 95 8.66 6.23 13.66
C GLY A 95 9.23 5.64 12.36
N GLY A 96 8.54 5.78 11.23
CA GLY A 96 8.96 5.19 9.96
C GLY A 96 8.91 3.66 9.97
N ALA A 97 8.07 3.07 10.81
CA ALA A 97 7.92 1.62 10.96
C ALA A 97 7.62 0.92 9.63
N VAL A 98 6.85 1.52 8.72
CA VAL A 98 6.57 0.93 7.39
C VAL A 98 7.83 0.79 6.53
N ILE A 99 8.70 1.82 6.52
CA ILE A 99 9.93 1.78 5.73
C ILE A 99 10.95 0.85 6.39
N GLU A 100 11.02 0.84 7.72
CA GLU A 100 11.86 -0.09 8.47
C GLU A 100 11.39 -1.55 8.30
N SER A 101 10.09 -1.78 8.19
CA SER A 101 9.52 -3.11 8.00
C SER A 101 9.74 -3.66 6.59
N GLU A 102 10.08 -2.84 5.58
CA GLU A 102 10.27 -3.30 4.19
C GLU A 102 11.44 -2.59 3.46
N PRO A 103 12.60 -3.24 3.17
CA PRO A 103 13.81 -2.52 2.76
C PRO A 103 13.69 -2.02 1.32
N LEU A 104 12.79 -2.60 0.52
CA LEU A 104 12.48 -2.12 -0.82
C LEU A 104 11.88 -0.72 -0.81
N PHE A 105 11.40 -0.22 0.34
CA PHE A 105 10.95 1.16 0.49
C PHE A 105 12.04 2.15 0.91
N ALA A 106 13.26 1.68 1.21
CA ALA A 106 14.36 2.54 1.66
C ALA A 106 14.70 3.66 0.66
N GLU A 107 14.55 3.41 -0.64
CA GLU A 107 14.79 4.43 -1.68
C GLU A 107 13.85 5.64 -1.58
N TYR A 108 12.65 5.48 -1.01
CA TYR A 108 11.65 6.54 -0.88
C TYR A 108 11.76 7.31 0.45
N GLN A 109 12.72 6.96 1.32
CA GLN A 109 12.83 7.51 2.68
C GLN A 109 12.90 9.04 2.71
N GLN A 110 13.59 9.65 1.74
CA GLN A 110 13.74 11.10 1.64
C GLN A 110 12.68 11.78 0.77
N ASP A 111 11.96 11.02 -0.07
CA ASP A 111 10.95 11.58 -0.97
C ASP A 111 9.58 11.68 -0.29
N LYS A 112 9.19 12.93 0.01
CA LYS A 112 7.91 13.24 0.66
C LYS A 112 6.70 13.07 -0.25
N SER A 113 6.89 12.95 -1.58
CA SER A 113 5.79 12.68 -2.50
C SER A 113 5.17 11.29 -2.27
N TYR A 114 5.95 10.36 -1.73
CA TYR A 114 5.53 9.03 -1.27
C TYR A 114 4.97 9.07 0.16
N TRP A 115 4.07 10.02 0.44
CA TRP A 115 3.55 10.25 1.79
C TRP A 115 2.81 9.04 2.37
N TRP A 116 2.22 8.17 1.54
CA TRP A 116 1.52 6.95 1.99
C TRP A 116 2.45 5.93 2.66
N LEU A 117 3.76 5.96 2.37
CA LEU A 117 4.77 5.13 3.07
C LEU A 117 5.06 5.62 4.49
N ARG A 118 4.47 6.74 4.91
CA ARG A 118 4.59 7.34 6.24
C ARG A 118 3.27 7.26 7.00
N ARG A 119 2.50 6.23 6.70
CA ARG A 119 1.18 5.99 7.24
C ARG A 119 1.13 4.59 7.80
N ILE A 120 0.43 4.43 8.90
CA ILE A 120 0.15 3.12 9.50
C ILE A 120 -1.36 3.01 9.74
N PRO A 121 -1.97 1.81 9.65
CA PRO A 121 -3.37 1.62 9.99
C PRO A 121 -3.67 2.18 11.39
N ARG A 122 -4.77 2.94 11.47
CA ARG A 122 -5.14 3.64 12.72
C ARG A 122 -5.68 2.69 13.77
N GLU A 123 -6.39 1.66 13.32
CA GLU A 123 -7.09 0.68 14.13
C GLU A 123 -6.69 -0.74 13.68
N GLY A 124 -7.09 -1.75 14.45
CA GLY A 124 -6.74 -3.13 14.15
C GLY A 124 -5.35 -3.56 14.66
N ALA A 125 -5.11 -4.87 14.62
CA ALA A 125 -3.84 -5.46 14.99
C ALA A 125 -2.74 -5.20 13.94
N LEU A 126 -3.13 -4.79 12.73
CA LEU A 126 -2.23 -4.59 11.60
C LEU A 126 -1.16 -3.53 11.86
N GLY A 127 -1.51 -2.42 12.52
CA GLY A 127 -0.51 -1.42 12.94
C GLY A 127 0.53 -1.98 13.91
N TYR A 128 0.11 -2.86 14.83
CA TYR A 128 1.03 -3.57 15.72
C TYR A 128 1.90 -4.57 14.97
N GLU A 129 1.35 -5.24 13.97
CA GLU A 129 2.09 -6.20 13.15
C GLU A 129 3.22 -5.54 12.38
N ILE A 130 2.96 -4.39 11.73
CA ILE A 130 3.98 -3.61 11.04
C ILE A 130 5.11 -3.21 12.00
N ALA A 131 4.76 -2.66 13.17
CA ALA A 131 5.74 -2.27 14.19
C ALA A 131 6.55 -3.48 14.71
N ARG A 132 5.91 -4.65 14.87
CA ARG A 132 6.57 -5.90 15.26
C ARG A 132 7.59 -6.35 14.21
N VAL A 133 7.25 -6.28 12.92
CA VAL A 133 8.17 -6.64 11.82
C VAL A 133 9.34 -5.67 11.76
N ALA A 134 9.09 -4.35 11.87
CA ALA A 134 10.14 -3.34 11.92
C ALA A 134 11.14 -3.60 13.06
N ARG A 135 10.65 -3.86 14.28
CA ARG A 135 11.48 -4.22 15.44
C ARG A 135 12.29 -5.49 15.22
N ALA A 136 11.65 -6.54 14.69
CA ALA A 136 12.33 -7.80 14.41
C ALA A 136 13.49 -7.61 13.42
N ARG A 137 13.31 -6.75 12.41
CA ARG A 137 14.36 -6.42 11.45
C ARG A 137 15.48 -5.56 12.03
N ALA A 138 15.16 -4.70 12.99
CA ALA A 138 16.15 -3.98 13.79
C ALA A 138 16.90 -4.89 14.80
N GLY A 139 16.60 -6.19 14.85
CA GLY A 139 17.21 -7.14 15.80
C GLY A 139 16.72 -6.96 17.24
N LEU A 140 15.59 -6.29 17.45
CA LEU A 140 15.00 -6.08 18.77
C LEU A 140 14.04 -7.22 19.13
N ALA A 141 14.03 -7.60 20.40
CA ALA A 141 13.12 -8.63 20.93
C ALA A 141 11.64 -8.18 20.88
N TYR A 142 10.75 -9.18 20.73
CA TYR A 142 9.30 -9.05 20.68
C TYR A 142 8.65 -9.08 22.07
#